data_AF-A0A970TE24-F1
#
_entry.id   AF-A0A970TE24-F1
#
_cell.length_a   1.000
_cell.length_b   1.000
_cell.length_c   1.000
_cell.angle_alpha   90.00
_cell.angle_beta   90.00
_cell.angle_gamma   90.00
#
_symmetry.space_group_name_H-M   'P 1'
#
loop_
_entity.id
_entity.type
_entity.pdbx_description
1 polymer ?
#
loop_
_entity_poly.entity_id
_entity_poly.type
_entity_poly.pdbx_seq_one_letter_code
_entity_poly.pdbx_strand_id
1 'polypeptide(L)' 'MDKTAAFLTLGCKVNSYETEAIRGMFESAGYEVVDFKELADVYVVNTCTVTNIADRKSRQMLHQAKKRNP' A
#
# COMPACT_ATOMS: atom_id res chain seq x y z
N MET A 1 4.96 8.50 -18.91
CA MET A 1 5.30 8.76 -17.51
C MET A 1 4.57 7.69 -16.75
N ASP A 2 5.30 6.65 -16.39
CA ASP A 2 4.70 5.48 -15.78
C ASP A 2 4.25 5.86 -14.37
N LYS A 3 3.00 5.52 -14.03
CA LYS A 3 2.44 5.87 -12.73
C LYS A 3 3.05 4.94 -11.69
N THR A 4 3.34 5.47 -10.51
CA THR A 4 4.01 4.72 -9.44
C THR A 4 3.01 4.22 -8.40
N ALA A 5 3.23 3.01 -7.87
CA ALA A 5 2.41 2.41 -6.83
C ALA A 5 3.25 1.86 -5.68
N ALA A 6 2.80 2.07 -4.45
CA ALA A 6 3.46 1.63 -3.24
C ALA A 6 2.51 0.79 -2.37
N PHE A 7 2.99 -0.35 -1.85
CA PHE A 7 2.17 -1.31 -1.10
C PHE A 7 2.67 -1.50 0.33
N LEU A 8 1.75 -1.48 1.31
CA LEU A 8 2.01 -1.84 2.69
C LEU A 8 1.02 -2.93 3.12
N THR A 9 1.54 -4.07 3.55
CA THR A 9 0.71 -5.17 4.07
C THR A 9 0.83 -5.23 5.59
N LEU A 10 -0.31 -5.22 6.28
CA LEU A 10 -0.42 -5.34 7.73
C LEU A 10 -1.38 -6.48 8.08
N GLY A 11 -0.87 -7.65 8.45
CA GLY A 11 -1.78 -8.74 8.80
C GLY A 11 -1.15 -10.11 8.73
N CYS A 12 -1.96 -11.10 8.36
CA CYS A 12 -1.52 -12.48 8.26
C CYS A 12 -1.02 -12.81 6.85
N LYS A 13 -0.59 -14.07 6.67
CA LYS A 13 -0.06 -14.58 5.40
C LYS A 13 -1.03 -14.41 4.23
N VAL A 14 -2.34 -14.47 4.50
CA VAL A 14 -3.39 -14.24 3.48
C VAL A 14 -3.27 -12.84 2.90
N ASN A 15 -3.05 -11.82 3.73
CA ASN A 15 -2.91 -10.45 3.25
C ASN A 15 -1.67 -10.27 2.37
N SER A 16 -0.58 -11.00 2.63
CA SER A 16 0.60 -10.97 1.76
C SER A 16 0.30 -11.56 0.38
N TYR A 17 -0.47 -12.65 0.31
CA TYR A 17 -0.89 -13.23 -0.98
C TYR A 17 -1.82 -12.30 -1.76
N GLU A 18 -2.79 -11.68 -1.07
CA GLU A 18 -3.67 -10.67 -1.67
C GLU A 18 -2.87 -9.48 -2.20
N THR A 19 -1.93 -8.95 -1.41
CA THR A 19 -1.10 -7.82 -1.83
C THR A 19 -0.26 -8.17 -3.06
N GLU A 20 0.31 -9.37 -3.14
CA GLU A 20 1.08 -9.78 -4.32
C GLU A 20 0.20 -9.87 -5.58
N ALA A 21 -1.03 -10.38 -5.44
CA ALA A 21 -1.99 -10.40 -6.53
C ALA A 21 -2.36 -8.98 -7.00
N ILE A 22 -2.62 -8.06 -6.07
CA ILE A 22 -2.91 -6.66 -6.38
C ILE A 22 -1.69 -6.00 -7.03
N ARG A 23 -0.47 -6.25 -6.52
CA ARG A 23 0.78 -5.75 -7.09
C ARG A 23 0.92 -6.16 -8.55
N GLY A 24 0.69 -7.44 -8.87
CA GLY A 24 0.73 -7.93 -10.25
C GLY A 24 -0.31 -7.28 -11.16
N MET A 25 -1.49 -6.91 -10.64
CA MET A 25 -2.50 -6.15 -11.40
C MET A 25 -2.02 -4.74 -11.74
N PHE A 26 -1.32 -4.08 -10.82
CA PHE A 26 -0.74 -2.76 -11.04
C PHE A 26 0.41 -2.81 -12.06
N GLU A 27 1.32 -3.77 -11.92
CA GLU A 27 2.40 -4.00 -12.88
C GLU A 27 1.84 -4.29 -14.29
N SER A 28 0.80 -5.12 -14.38
CA SER A 28 0.11 -5.42 -15.66
C SER A 28 -0.61 -4.21 -16.26
N ALA A 29 -1.00 -3.24 -15.42
CA ALA A 29 -1.60 -1.98 -15.84
C ALA A 29 -0.55 -0.90 -16.20
N GLY A 30 0.74 -1.23 -16.16
CA GLY A 30 1.84 -0.32 -16.50
C GLY A 30 2.28 0.59 -15.36
N TYR A 31 2.02 0.20 -14.11
CA TYR A 31 2.53 0.92 -12.94
C TYR A 31 3.91 0.41 -12.54
N GLU A 32 4.77 1.32 -12.11
CA GLU A 32 6.05 1.00 -11.46
C GLU A 32 5.84 0.84 -9.95
N VAL A 33 6.30 -0.29 -9.40
CA VAL A 33 6.19 -0.55 -7.96
C VAL A 33 7.42 -0.04 -7.23
N VAL A 34 7.21 0.91 -6.31
CA VAL A 34 8.27 1.57 -5.52
C VAL A 34 8.16 1.23 -4.03
N ASP A 35 9.21 1.51 -3.25
CA ASP A 35 9.16 1.31 -1.80
C ASP A 35 8.09 2.21 -1.16
N PHE A 36 7.41 1.72 -0.12
CA PHE A 36 6.36 2.47 0.56
C PHE A 36 6.83 3.79 1.20
N LYS A 37 8.14 3.95 1.42
CA LYS A 37 8.74 5.19 1.93
C LYS A 37 9.00 6.22 0.85
N GLU A 38 8.99 5.83 -0.43
CA GLU A 38 9.18 6.70 -1.57
C GLU A 38 7.89 7.43 -1.95
N LEU A 39 7.99 8.39 -2.87
CA LEU A 39 6.83 9.09 -3.41
C LEU A 39 6.13 8.19 -4.44
N ALA A 40 4.83 7.97 -4.31
CA ALA A 40 4.04 7.19 -5.25
C ALA A 40 2.74 7.92 -5.63
N ASP A 41 2.27 7.71 -6.87
CA ASP A 41 0.98 8.21 -7.34
C ASP A 41 -0.19 7.49 -6.63
N VAL A 42 0.00 6.23 -6.28
CA VAL A 42 -0.99 5.41 -5.57
C VAL A 42 -0.35 4.68 -4.40
N TYR A 43 -0.95 4.81 -3.21
CA TYR A 43 -0.56 4.03 -2.02
C TYR A 43 -1.68 3.05 -1.65
N VAL A 44 -1.32 1.78 -1.50
CA VAL A 44 -2.23 0.71 -1.10
C VAL A 44 -1.79 0.16 0.24
N VAL A 45 -2.68 0.23 1.24
CA VAL A 45 -2.47 -0.37 2.56
C VAL A 45 -3.47 -1.51 2.73
N ASN A 46 -3.00 -2.75 2.58
CA ASN A 46 -3.82 -3.92 2.83
C ASN A 46 -3.69 -4.34 4.29
N THR A 47 -4.80 -4.37 5.03
CA THR A 47 -4.78 -4.75 6.44
C THR A 47 -5.95 -5.64 6.81
N CYS A 48 -5.72 -6.66 7.64
CA CYS A 48 -6.81 -7.35 8.32
C CYS A 48 -7.11 -6.60 9.63
N THR A 49 -8.31 -6.05 9.78
CA THR A 49 -8.77 -5.29 10.97
C THR A 49 -9.00 -6.20 12.19
N VAL A 50 -8.17 -7.22 12.40
CA VAL A 50 -8.34 -8.18 13.50
C VAL A 50 -7.89 -7.56 14.84
N THR A 51 -7.14 -6.45 14.83
CA THR A 51 -6.76 -5.72 16.06
C THR A 51 -6.87 -4.21 15.88
N ASN A 52 -7.38 -3.49 16.89
CA ASN A 52 -7.46 -2.02 16.96
C ASN A 52 -6.13 -1.30 16.67
N ILE A 53 -4.99 -2.00 16.81
CA ILE A 53 -3.64 -1.48 16.55
C ILE A 53 -3.36 -1.37 15.05
N ALA A 54 -3.79 -2.35 14.25
CA ALA A 54 -3.63 -2.33 12.80
C ALA A 54 -4.39 -1.15 12.18
N ASP A 55 -5.59 -0.90 12.71
CA ASP A 55 -6.47 0.20 12.32
C ASP A 55 -5.85 1.59 12.62
N ARG A 56 -5.25 1.73 13.81
CA ARG A 56 -4.58 2.98 14.22
C ARG A 56 -3.31 3.25 13.40
N LYS A 57 -2.51 2.21 13.12
CA LYS A 57 -1.33 2.34 12.23
C LYS A 57 -1.72 2.65 10.79
N SER A 58 -2.76 1.99 10.27
CA SER A 58 -3.23 2.24 8.90
C SER A 58 -3.64 3.71 8.70
N ARG A 59 -4.44 4.26 9.63
CA ARG A 59 -4.81 5.69 9.62
C ARG A 59 -3.59 6.62 9.70
N GLN A 60 -2.62 6.30 10.55
CA GLN A 60 -1.40 7.09 10.68
C GLN A 60 -0.59 7.12 9.37
N MET A 61 -0.42 5.97 8.72
CA MET A 61 0.30 5.85 7.45
C MET A 61 -0.40 6.61 6.32
N LEU A 62 -1.73 6.52 6.23
CA LEU A 62 -2.52 7.28 5.23
C LEU A 62 -2.38 8.80 5.40
N HIS A 63 -2.41 9.30 6.63
CA HIS A 63 -2.18 10.73 6.89
C HIS A 63 -0.77 11.19 6.51
N GLN A 64 0.24 10.34 6.72
CA GLN A 64 1.61 10.65 6.31
C GLN A 64 1.78 10.64 4.79
N ALA A 65 1.17 9.67 4.10
CA ALA A 65 1.19 9.60 2.64
C ALA A 65 0.53 10.85 2.02
N LYS A 66 -0.65 11.26 2.51
CA LYS A 66 -1.31 12.51 2.07
C LYS A 66 -0.48 13.77 2.33
N LYS A 67 0.32 13.79 3.40
CA LYS A 67 1.21 14.94 3.68
C LYS A 67 2.44 14.97 2.76
N ARG A 68 2.89 13.81 2.27
CA ARG A 68 4.02 13.67 1.34
C ARG A 68 3.64 13.96 -0.11
N ASN A 69 2.40 13.70 -0.50
CA ASN A 69 1.88 13.98 -1.84
C ASN A 69 0.80 15.09 -1.77
N PRO A 70 1.18 16.39 -1.82
CA PRO A 70 0.26 17.53 -1.69
C PRO A 70 -0.74 17.67 -2.84
#